data_AF-A0A7R6WZD6-F1
#
_entry.id   AF-A0A7R6WZD6-F1
#
_cell.length_a   1.000
_cell.length_b   1.000
_cell.length_c   1.000
_cell.angle_alpha   90.00
_cell.angle_beta   90.00
_cell.angle_gamma   90.00
#
_symmetry.space_group_name_H-M   'P 1'
#
loop_
_entity.id
_entity.type
_entity.pdbx_description
1 polymer ?
#
loop_
_entity_poly.entity_id
_entity_poly.type
_entity_poly.pdbx_seq_one_letter_code
_entity_poly.pdbx_strand_id
1 'polypeptide(L)'
;MLPATFVAGFALPVCAQVLNPAAQNNALIQQNDLQALQSRIQRQQFQQQQQQYRDQDRVIVQQPPPVVPQVRSGCQMQIIGTTAVSTCR
;
A
#
# COMPACT_ATOMS: atom_id res chain seq x y z
N MET A 1 29.13 -44.68 -66.64
CA MET A 1 29.60 -44.82 -65.24
C MET A 1 29.11 -43.60 -64.47
N LEU A 2 28.05 -43.76 -63.66
CA LEU A 2 27.37 -42.65 -62.96
C LEU A 2 28.17 -42.21 -61.72
N PRO A 3 28.34 -40.90 -61.45
CA PRO A 3 28.89 -40.42 -60.19
C PRO A 3 27.81 -40.43 -59.11
N ALA A 4 28.08 -41.14 -58.01
CA ALA A 4 27.23 -41.15 -56.83
C ALA A 4 27.41 -39.84 -56.03
N THR A 5 26.33 -39.10 -55.83
CA THR A 5 26.28 -37.93 -54.94
C THR A 5 25.99 -38.39 -53.51
N PHE A 6 26.92 -38.11 -52.59
CA PHE A 6 26.73 -38.33 -51.17
C PHE A 6 26.06 -37.09 -50.54
N VAL A 7 24.87 -37.28 -49.96
CA VAL A 7 24.20 -36.25 -49.16
C VAL A 7 24.65 -36.42 -47.70
N ALA A 8 25.54 -35.54 -47.25
CA ALA A 8 25.88 -35.43 -45.84
C ALA A 8 24.76 -34.66 -45.12
N GLY A 9 23.96 -35.38 -44.33
CA GLY A 9 22.93 -34.78 -43.49
C GLY A 9 23.56 -33.97 -42.35
N PHE A 10 23.33 -32.67 -42.35
CA PHE A 10 23.63 -31.80 -41.21
C PHE A 10 22.64 -32.11 -40.08
N ALA A 11 23.07 -32.90 -39.10
CA ALA A 11 22.36 -33.02 -37.83
C ALA A 11 22.65 -31.76 -37.00
N LEU A 12 21.65 -30.87 -36.88
CA LEU A 12 21.69 -29.80 -35.89
C LEU A 12 21.64 -30.43 -34.49
N PRO A 13 22.46 -29.99 -33.52
CA PRO A 13 22.30 -30.42 -32.14
C PRO A 13 20.97 -29.85 -31.64
N VAL A 14 19.95 -30.69 -31.52
CA VAL A 14 18.81 -30.41 -30.65
C VAL A 14 19.34 -30.45 -29.23
N CYS A 15 19.54 -29.29 -28.64
CA CYS A 15 19.65 -29.17 -27.19
C CYS A 15 18.29 -29.60 -26.62
N ALA A 16 18.21 -30.82 -26.12
CA ALA A 16 17.11 -31.26 -25.27
C ALA A 16 17.16 -30.42 -24.00
N GLN A 17 16.40 -29.33 -23.98
CA GLN A 17 16.19 -28.55 -22.76
C GLN A 17 15.33 -29.40 -21.84
N VAL A 18 16.01 -30.15 -20.96
CA VAL A 18 15.43 -30.77 -19.78
C VAL A 18 14.88 -29.60 -18.96
N LEU A 19 13.60 -29.29 -19.20
CA LEU A 19 12.83 -28.33 -18.44
C LEU A 19 12.68 -28.93 -17.06
N ASN A 20 13.68 -28.69 -16.21
CA ASN A 20 13.70 -29.21 -14.86
C ASN A 20 12.55 -28.50 -14.13
N PRO A 21 11.48 -29.19 -13.72
CA PRO A 21 10.32 -28.52 -13.13
C PRO A 21 10.71 -27.69 -11.90
N ALA A 22 11.77 -28.07 -11.19
CA ALA A 22 12.36 -27.27 -10.12
C ALA A 22 12.88 -25.90 -10.59
N ALA A 23 13.52 -25.80 -11.77
CA ALA A 23 14.00 -24.53 -12.32
C ALA A 23 12.85 -23.60 -12.73
N GLN A 24 11.76 -24.16 -13.25
CA GLN A 24 10.56 -23.40 -13.61
C GLN A 24 9.82 -22.88 -12.37
N ASN A 25 9.74 -23.69 -11.30
CA ASN A 25 9.22 -23.26 -10.01
C ASN A 25 10.09 -22.17 -9.36
N ASN A 26 11.41 -22.33 -9.40
CA ASN A 26 12.34 -21.32 -8.86
C ASN A 26 12.22 -19.98 -9.59
N ALA A 27 12.08 -19.99 -10.91
CA ALA A 27 11.86 -18.77 -11.70
C ALA A 27 10.53 -18.09 -11.34
N LEU A 28 9.45 -18.87 -11.10
CA LEU A 28 8.15 -18.35 -10.69
C LEU A 28 8.19 -17.72 -9.28
N ILE A 29 8.87 -18.39 -8.33
CA ILE A 29 9.06 -17.90 -6.96
C ILE A 29 9.87 -16.59 -6.97
N GLN A 30 10.97 -16.56 -7.74
CA GLN A 30 11.82 -15.37 -7.84
C GLN A 30 11.06 -14.18 -8.44
N GLN A 31 10.17 -14.41 -9.41
CA GLN A 31 9.30 -13.37 -9.95
C GLN A 31 8.29 -12.86 -8.91
N ASN A 32 7.69 -13.76 -8.12
CA ASN A 32 6.75 -13.38 -7.06
C ASN A 32 7.44 -12.56 -5.96
N ASP A 33 8.65 -12.95 -5.56
CA ASP A 33 9.45 -12.24 -4.56
C ASP A 33 9.80 -10.83 -5.02
N LEU A 34 10.18 -10.65 -6.29
CA LEU A 34 10.45 -9.32 -6.85
C LEU A 34 9.19 -8.43 -6.84
N GLN A 35 8.04 -8.98 -7.23
CA GLN A 35 6.77 -8.25 -7.18
C GLN A 35 6.36 -7.90 -5.74
N ALA A 36 6.59 -8.81 -4.80
CA ALA A 36 6.32 -8.60 -3.38
C ALA A 36 7.24 -7.52 -2.79
N LEU A 37 8.53 -7.51 -3.13
CA LEU A 37 9.48 -6.48 -2.74
C LEU A 37 9.07 -5.11 -3.28
N GLN A 38 8.70 -5.01 -4.55
CA GLN A 38 8.21 -3.77 -5.15
C GLN A 38 6.96 -3.25 -4.43
N SER A 39 6.02 -4.15 -4.14
CA SER A 39 4.79 -3.82 -3.39
C SER A 39 5.08 -3.33 -1.97
N ARG A 40 6.08 -3.91 -1.29
CA ARG A 40 6.50 -3.49 0.06
C ARG A 40 7.13 -2.10 0.03
N ILE A 41 8.04 -1.85 -0.91
CA ILE A 41 8.69 -0.53 -1.06
C ILE A 41 7.63 0.54 -1.33
N GLN A 42 6.70 0.28 -2.26
CA GLN A 42 5.64 1.22 -2.58
C GLN A 42 4.76 1.53 -1.37
N ARG A 43 4.35 0.52 -0.59
CA ARG A 43 3.60 0.73 0.66
C ARG A 43 4.38 1.54 1.69
N GLN A 44 5.67 1.27 1.86
CA GLN A 44 6.51 2.01 2.79
C GLN A 44 6.60 3.49 2.40
N GLN A 45 6.78 3.80 1.11
CA GLN A 45 6.81 5.17 0.61
C GLN A 45 5.49 5.90 0.89
N PHE A 46 4.34 5.27 0.58
CA PHE A 46 3.03 5.87 0.87
C PHE A 46 2.79 6.10 2.36
N GLN A 47 3.22 5.16 3.22
CA GLN A 47 3.09 5.30 4.67
C GLN A 47 3.89 6.50 5.20
N GLN A 48 5.13 6.67 4.75
CA GLN A 48 5.95 7.82 5.14
C GLN A 48 5.34 9.14 4.67
N GLN A 49 4.83 9.17 3.44
CA GLN A 49 4.22 10.39 2.89
C GLN A 49 2.97 10.81 3.68
N GLN A 50 2.11 9.85 4.08
CA GLN A 50 0.95 10.14 4.92
C GLN A 50 1.34 10.66 6.31
N GLN A 51 2.43 10.17 6.90
CA GLN A 51 2.92 10.69 8.18
C GLN A 51 3.33 12.16 8.03
N GLN A 52 4.07 12.51 6.97
CA GLN A 52 4.44 13.91 6.71
C GLN A 52 3.22 14.82 6.51
N TYR A 53 2.18 14.34 5.83
CA TYR A 53 0.93 15.11 5.68
C TYR A 53 0.20 15.28 7.02
N ARG A 54 0.12 14.23 7.85
CA ARG A 54 -0.49 14.33 9.19
C ARG A 54 0.28 15.28 10.10
N ASP A 55 1.60 15.26 10.04
CA ASP A 55 2.43 16.13 10.85
C ASP A 55 2.25 17.58 10.40
N GLN A 56 2.18 17.86 9.10
CA GLN A 56 1.83 19.18 8.55
C GLN A 56 0.43 19.64 8.96
N ASP A 57 -0.57 18.77 8.85
CA ASP A 57 -1.97 19.12 9.18
C ASP A 57 -2.16 19.31 10.69
N ARG A 58 -1.38 18.60 11.52
CA ARG A 58 -1.31 18.84 12.97
C ARG A 58 -0.55 20.11 13.34
N VAL A 59 0.16 20.76 12.42
CA VAL A 59 0.78 22.06 12.68
C VAL A 59 -0.33 23.12 12.73
N ILE A 60 -0.90 23.24 13.93
CA ILE A 60 -1.48 24.46 14.49
C ILE A 60 -2.83 24.85 13.86
N VAL A 61 -3.85 24.04 14.13
CA VAL A 61 -5.09 24.60 14.64
C VAL A 61 -5.22 24.11 16.08
N GLN A 62 -4.55 24.80 17.00
CA GLN A 62 -4.96 24.74 18.40
C GLN A 62 -6.31 25.43 18.46
N GLN A 63 -7.37 24.69 18.13
CA GLN A 63 -8.72 25.19 18.23
C GLN A 63 -8.91 25.56 19.69
N PRO A 64 -9.27 26.82 20.00
CA PRO A 64 -9.55 27.21 21.37
C PRO A 64 -10.55 26.19 21.94
N PRO A 65 -10.32 25.68 23.17
CA PRO A 65 -11.24 24.74 23.77
C PRO A 65 -12.65 25.32 23.64
N PRO A 66 -13.62 24.53 23.13
CA PRO A 66 -14.96 25.03 22.90
C PRO A 66 -15.48 25.59 24.21
N VAL A 67 -16.02 26.82 24.18
CA VAL A 67 -16.63 27.45 25.34
C VAL A 67 -17.92 26.70 25.62
N VAL A 68 -17.81 25.61 26.36
CA VAL A 68 -18.95 24.83 26.84
C VAL A 68 -19.50 25.51 28.09
N PRO A 69 -20.82 25.75 28.15
CA PRO A 69 -21.40 26.31 29.36
C PRO A 69 -21.39 25.26 30.47
N GLN A 70 -20.63 25.56 31.53
CA GLN A 70 -20.50 24.73 32.72
C GLN A 70 -21.76 24.88 33.59
N VAL A 71 -22.54 23.82 33.75
CA VAL A 71 -23.74 23.85 34.59
C VAL A 71 -23.35 23.60 36.04
N ARG A 72 -23.60 24.58 36.93
CA ARG A 72 -23.44 24.41 38.38
C ARG A 72 -24.56 23.51 38.92
N SER A 73 -24.24 22.67 39.91
CA SER A 73 -25.20 21.81 40.59
C SER A 73 -26.34 22.64 41.19
N GLY A 74 -27.58 22.41 40.72
CA GLY A 74 -28.78 23.17 41.13
C GLY A 74 -29.35 24.11 40.07
N CYS A 75 -28.66 24.31 38.94
CA CYS A 75 -29.17 25.10 37.82
C CYS A 75 -29.65 24.19 36.67
N GLN A 76 -30.72 24.59 35.98
CA GLN A 76 -31.18 23.92 34.77
C GLN A 76 -30.54 24.59 33.54
N MET A 77 -30.14 23.79 32.56
CA MET A 77 -29.67 24.29 31.28
C MET A 77 -30.84 24.39 30.31
N GLN A 78 -31.03 25.58 29.73
CA GLN A 78 -32.08 25.85 28.76
C GLN A 78 -31.45 26.29 27.44
N ILE A 79 -31.91 25.71 26.33
CA ILE A 79 -31.48 26.10 24.98
C ILE A 79 -32.48 27.13 24.46
N ILE A 80 -32.02 28.35 24.23
CA ILE A 80 -32.81 29.46 23.66
C ILE A 80 -32.18 29.80 22.31
N GLY A 81 -32.83 29.37 21.22
CA GLY A 81 -32.30 29.49 19.87
C GLY A 81 -30.97 28.74 19.71
N THR A 82 -29.89 29.45 19.38
CA THR A 82 -28.53 28.89 19.22
C THR A 82 -27.65 29.00 20.48
N THR A 83 -28.20 29.51 21.58
CA THR A 83 -27.46 29.76 22.83
C THR A 83 -27.94 28.86 23.97
N ALA A 84 -27.01 28.39 24.79
CA ALA A 84 -27.31 27.60 25.99
C ALA A 84 -27.14 28.49 27.23
N VAL A 85 -28.22 28.69 27.98
CA VAL A 85 -28.28 29.56 29.16
C VAL A 85 -28.55 28.70 30.39
N SER A 86 -27.79 28.92 31.46
CA SER A 86 -28.06 28.29 32.76
C SER A 86 -29.01 29.15 33.58
N THR A 87 -30.18 28.62 33.94
CA THR A 87 -31.14 29.25 34.85
C THR A 87 -31.05 28.58 36.22
N CYS A 88 -30.75 29.37 37.25
CA CYS A 88 -30.75 28.93 38.64
C CYS A 88 -31.94 29.59 39.35
N ARG A 89 -32.64 28.86 40.22
CA ARG A 89 -33.70 29.41 41.07
C ARG A 89 -33.15 29.80 42.43
#